data_AF-A0A2W6IG73-F1
#
_entry.id   AF-A0A2W6IG73-F1
#
_cell.length_a   1.000
_cell.length_b   1.000
_cell.length_c   1.000
_cell.angle_alpha   90.00
_cell.angle_beta   90.00
_cell.angle_gamma   90.00
#
_symmetry.space_group_name_H-M   'P 1'
#
loop_
_entity.id
_entity.type
_entity.pdbx_description
1 polymer ?
#
loop_
_entity_poly.entity_id
_entity_poly.type
_entity_poly.pdbx_seq_one_letter_code
_entity_poly.pdbx_strand_id
1 'polypeptide(L)'
;MKKLFLLLAALLCLGLAGCDKDYRNHRAERGKPKISVSEGMVTVRRPPAPNIIILGDGTMKVDEIQIPLDDGQKQMLQTMFGKLQVLRQNTLVAAPADPNMQPVKIQPPEGMEVIPADLIQRIPEFKDYTDTFGNIVADRR
;
A
#
# COMPACT_ATOMS: atom_id res chain seq x y z
N MET A 1 8.42 -11.56 52.69
CA MET A 1 7.24 -10.95 52.03
C MET A 1 7.60 -9.89 50.97
N LYS A 2 8.35 -8.82 51.30
CA LYS A 2 8.64 -7.71 50.36
C LYS A 2 9.52 -8.07 49.14
N LYS A 3 10.49 -8.97 49.32
CA LYS A 3 11.40 -9.43 48.25
C LYS A 3 10.70 -10.32 47.20
N LEU A 4 9.68 -11.08 47.62
CA LEU A 4 8.89 -11.94 46.73
C LEU A 4 7.94 -11.10 45.85
N PHE A 5 7.38 -10.03 46.43
CA PHE A 5 6.52 -9.09 45.70
C PHE A 5 7.28 -8.33 44.59
N LEU A 6 8.53 -7.96 44.84
CA LEU A 6 9.38 -7.31 43.83
C LEU A 6 9.75 -8.25 42.68
N LEU A 7 9.97 -9.54 42.97
CA LEU A 7 10.22 -10.56 41.93
C LEU A 7 8.98 -10.81 41.06
N LEU A 8 7.80 -10.88 41.68
CA LEU A 8 6.53 -11.02 40.95
C LEU A 8 6.22 -9.80 40.07
N ALA A 9 6.47 -8.58 40.58
CA ALA A 9 6.33 -7.35 39.80
C ALA A 9 7.31 -7.31 38.61
N ALA A 10 8.56 -7.74 38.80
CA ALA A 10 9.55 -7.81 37.73
C ALA A 10 9.17 -8.83 36.65
N LEU A 11 8.61 -9.99 37.02
CA LEU A 11 8.13 -10.99 36.07
C LEU A 11 6.93 -10.48 35.24
N LEU A 12 6.01 -9.74 35.86
CA LEU A 12 4.86 -9.13 35.18
C LEU A 12 5.28 -8.04 34.17
N CYS A 13 6.31 -7.25 34.47
CA CYS A 13 6.86 -6.26 33.54
C CYS A 13 7.52 -6.89 32.30
N LEU A 14 8.08 -8.09 32.42
CA LEU A 14 8.68 -8.82 31.29
C LEU A 14 7.63 -9.44 30.37
N GLY A 15 6.45 -9.82 30.90
CA GLY A 15 5.34 -10.34 30.09
C GLY A 15 4.69 -9.29 29.18
N LEU A 16 4.66 -8.01 29.60
CA LEU A 16 4.05 -6.91 28.83
C LEU A 16 4.91 -6.46 27.63
N ALA A 17 6.22 -6.73 27.64
CA ALA A 17 7.11 -6.39 26.52
C ALA A 17 6.97 -7.33 25.31
N GLY A 18 6.31 -8.49 25.47
CA GLY A 18 6.14 -9.48 24.41
C GLY A 18 5.09 -9.11 23.35
N CYS A 19 3.98 -8.48 23.75
CA CYS A 19 2.93 -8.04 22.82
C CYS A 19 3.36 -6.89 21.90
N ASP A 20 4.44 -6.19 22.24
CA ASP A 20 4.89 -5.02 21.49
C ASP A 20 5.72 -5.38 20.25
N LYS A 21 6.32 -6.58 20.20
CA LYS A 21 7.12 -7.02 19.05
C LYS A 21 6.28 -7.19 17.78
N ASP A 22 5.17 -7.91 17.88
CA ASP A 22 4.27 -8.11 16.75
C ASP A 22 3.61 -6.79 16.33
N TYR A 23 3.22 -5.96 17.29
CA TYR A 23 2.70 -4.62 17.03
C TYR A 23 3.69 -3.72 16.29
N ARG A 24 4.97 -3.69 16.72
CA ARG A 24 6.04 -2.93 16.07
C ARG A 24 6.36 -3.45 14.68
N ASN A 25 6.37 -4.77 14.48
CA ASN A 25 6.56 -5.39 13.17
C ASN A 25 5.40 -5.07 12.21
N HIS A 26 4.15 -5.19 12.67
CA HIS A 26 2.99 -4.79 11.88
C HIS A 26 3.00 -3.29 11.54
N ARG A 27 3.47 -2.44 12.46
CA ARG A 27 3.62 -1.00 12.20
C ARG A 27 4.68 -0.73 11.13
N ALA A 28 5.82 -1.40 11.21
CA ALA A 28 6.90 -1.28 10.23
C ALA A 28 6.46 -1.76 8.84
N GLU A 29 5.77 -2.90 8.75
CA GLU A 29 5.25 -3.44 7.48
C GLU A 29 4.14 -2.55 6.87
N ARG A 30 3.23 -1.99 7.68
CA ARG A 30 2.20 -1.04 7.21
C ARG A 30 2.77 0.32 6.78
N GLY A 31 3.95 0.67 7.29
CA GLY A 31 4.64 1.93 7.00
C GLY A 31 5.43 1.92 5.68
N LYS A 32 5.66 0.75 5.07
CA LYS A 32 6.44 0.66 3.84
C LYS A 32 5.73 1.39 2.69
N PRO A 33 6.46 2.20 1.90
CA PRO A 33 5.96 2.78 0.67
C PRO A 33 5.40 1.68 -0.25
N LYS A 34 4.19 1.87 -0.77
CA LYS A 34 3.51 0.88 -1.62
C LYS A 34 2.40 1.47 -2.47
N ILE A 35 2.07 0.76 -3.53
CA ILE A 35 0.84 0.93 -4.30
C ILE A 35 -0.15 -0.14 -3.83
N SER A 36 -1.29 0.28 -3.27
CA SER A 36 -2.39 -0.59 -2.86
C SER A 36 -3.51 -0.54 -3.88
N VAL A 37 -3.93 -1.69 -4.38
CA VAL A 37 -4.95 -1.84 -5.42
C VAL A 37 -6.20 -2.46 -4.80
N SER A 38 -7.25 -1.65 -4.67
CA SER A 38 -8.56 -2.04 -4.12
C SER A 38 -9.62 -2.09 -5.23
N GLU A 39 -10.86 -2.48 -4.91
CA GLU A 39 -11.91 -2.67 -5.90
C GLU A 39 -12.22 -1.42 -6.75
N GLY A 40 -12.19 -0.22 -6.14
CA GLY A 40 -12.56 1.03 -6.82
C GLY A 40 -11.47 2.09 -6.93
N MET A 41 -10.30 1.86 -6.32
CA MET A 41 -9.22 2.85 -6.28
C MET A 41 -7.83 2.23 -6.19
N VAL A 42 -6.85 2.95 -6.73
CA VAL A 42 -5.43 2.70 -6.51
C VAL A 42 -4.90 3.78 -5.57
N THR A 43 -4.26 3.36 -4.48
CA THR A 43 -3.66 4.27 -3.50
C THR A 43 -2.14 4.13 -3.53
N VAL A 44 -1.43 5.22 -3.83
CA VAL A 44 0.02 5.29 -3.73
C VAL A 44 0.37 5.95 -2.40
N ARG A 45 0.90 5.13 -1.49
CA ARG A 45 1.14 5.51 -0.10
C ARG A 45 2.64 5.59 0.15
N ARG A 46 3.11 6.75 0.63
CA ARG A 46 4.52 6.98 1.00
C ARG A 46 4.60 7.80 2.29
N PRO A 47 4.55 7.17 3.48
CA PRO A 47 4.65 7.92 4.73
C PRO A 47 6.00 8.65 4.85
N PRO A 48 6.03 9.89 5.37
CA PRO A 48 4.92 10.69 5.90
C PRO A 48 4.22 11.59 4.87
N ALA A 49 4.50 11.43 3.57
CA ALA A 49 3.86 12.20 2.51
C ALA A 49 2.36 11.86 2.38
N PRO A 50 1.56 12.77 1.79
CA PRO A 50 0.14 12.52 1.50
C PRO A 50 -0.03 11.27 0.61
N ASN A 51 -1.23 10.71 0.53
CA ASN A 51 -1.50 9.60 -0.39
C ASN A 51 -1.92 10.15 -1.75
N ILE A 52 -1.47 9.53 -2.84
CA ILE A 52 -2.09 9.75 -4.14
C ILE A 52 -3.18 8.71 -4.31
N ILE A 53 -4.38 9.14 -4.70
CA ILE A 53 -5.53 8.28 -4.98
C ILE A 53 -5.88 8.42 -6.45
N ILE A 54 -6.04 7.29 -7.13
CA ILE A 54 -6.42 7.24 -8.56
C ILE A 54 -7.71 6.43 -8.67
N LEU A 55 -8.70 6.98 -9.37
CA LEU A 55 -9.99 6.35 -9.60
C LEU A 55 -10.09 5.79 -11.03
N GLY A 56 -11.11 4.97 -11.28
CA GLY A 56 -11.29 4.26 -12.55
C GLY A 56 -11.58 5.14 -13.78
N ASP A 57 -11.97 6.40 -13.57
CA ASP A 57 -12.13 7.40 -14.63
C ASP A 57 -10.83 8.17 -14.94
N GLY A 58 -9.72 7.81 -14.29
CA GLY A 58 -8.43 8.48 -14.43
C GLY A 58 -8.31 9.77 -13.62
N THR A 59 -9.30 10.10 -12.77
CA THR A 59 -9.14 11.21 -11.82
C THR A 59 -8.12 10.88 -10.75
N MET A 60 -7.42 11.91 -10.28
CA MET A 60 -6.40 11.82 -9.26
C MET A 60 -6.67 12.78 -8.12
N LYS A 61 -6.39 12.34 -6.89
CA LYS A 61 -6.36 13.17 -5.69
C LYS A 61 -5.03 13.02 -4.97
N VAL A 62 -4.62 14.08 -4.28
CA VAL A 62 -3.59 14.05 -3.26
C VAL A 62 -4.30 14.28 -1.92
N ASP A 63 -4.38 13.22 -1.11
CA ASP A 63 -5.32 13.09 0.01
C ASP A 63 -6.76 13.45 -0.41
N GLU A 64 -7.29 14.59 0.06
CA GLU A 64 -8.66 15.04 -0.21
C GLU A 64 -8.76 16.05 -1.36
N ILE A 65 -7.63 16.46 -1.95
CA ILE A 65 -7.57 17.51 -2.96
C ILE A 65 -7.51 16.88 -4.35
N GLN A 66 -8.50 17.16 -5.19
CA GLN A 66 -8.50 16.74 -6.59
C GLN A 66 -7.46 17.55 -7.38
N ILE A 67 -6.61 16.84 -8.12
CA ILE A 67 -5.61 17.45 -8.99
C ILE A 67 -6.21 17.60 -10.40
N PRO A 68 -6.20 18.82 -10.98
CA PRO A 68 -6.62 19.03 -12.36
C PRO A 68 -5.66 18.30 -13.31
N LEU A 69 -6.21 17.43 -14.15
CA LEU A 69 -5.47 16.68 -15.16
C LEU A 69 -6.03 16.99 -16.55
N ASP A 70 -5.15 17.05 -17.55
CA ASP A 70 -5.52 17.03 -18.96
C ASP A 70 -6.03 15.64 -19.38
N ASP A 71 -6.67 15.55 -20.55
CA ASP A 71 -7.29 14.31 -21.01
C ASP A 71 -6.26 13.21 -21.29
N GLY A 72 -5.05 13.57 -21.70
CA GLY A 72 -3.96 12.62 -21.92
C GLY A 72 -3.45 12.04 -20.60
N GLN A 73 -3.36 12.84 -19.54
CA GLN A 73 -2.98 12.41 -18.20
C GLN A 73 -4.09 11.51 -17.60
N LYS A 74 -5.36 11.87 -17.75
CA LYS A 74 -6.49 11.02 -17.33
C LYS A 74 -6.47 9.67 -18.05
N GLN A 75 -6.28 9.67 -19.37
CA GLN A 75 -6.22 8.43 -20.16
C GLN A 75 -5.05 7.54 -19.73
N MET A 76 -3.89 8.14 -19.42
CA MET A 76 -2.75 7.42 -18.87
C MET A 76 -3.10 6.75 -17.53
N LEU A 77 -3.66 7.52 -16.58
CA LEU A 77 -4.02 7.00 -15.27
C LEU A 77 -5.12 5.94 -15.34
N GLN A 78 -6.12 6.12 -16.21
CA GLN A 78 -7.15 5.13 -16.46
C GLN A 78 -6.57 3.82 -17.03
N THR A 79 -5.61 3.92 -17.95
CA THR A 79 -4.94 2.73 -18.51
C THR A 79 -4.13 2.01 -17.44
N MET A 80 -3.38 2.75 -16.61
CA MET A 80 -2.65 2.19 -15.48
C MET A 80 -3.60 1.53 -14.47
N PHE A 81 -4.72 2.19 -14.15
CA PHE A 81 -5.76 1.66 -13.27
C PHE A 81 -6.28 0.32 -13.79
N GLY A 82 -6.69 0.24 -15.07
CA GLY A 82 -7.19 -1.00 -15.68
C GLY A 82 -6.20 -2.15 -15.59
N LYS A 83 -4.92 -1.90 -15.92
CA LYS A 83 -3.83 -2.90 -15.78
C LYS A 83 -3.72 -3.40 -14.33
N LEU A 84 -3.71 -2.48 -13.36
CA LEU A 84 -3.61 -2.81 -11.94
C LEU A 84 -4.83 -3.61 -11.46
N GLN A 85 -6.05 -3.29 -11.90
CA GLN A 85 -7.26 -4.04 -11.53
C GLN A 85 -7.22 -5.48 -12.05
N VAL A 86 -6.77 -5.70 -13.28
CA VAL A 86 -6.59 -7.05 -13.84
C VAL A 86 -5.57 -7.84 -13.02
N LEU A 87 -4.42 -7.24 -12.72
CA LEU A 87 -3.38 -7.89 -11.92
C LEU A 87 -3.85 -8.19 -10.50
N ARG A 88 -4.59 -7.26 -9.87
CA ARG A 88 -5.24 -7.46 -8.58
C ARG A 88 -6.16 -8.68 -8.63
N GLN A 89 -7.08 -8.74 -9.60
CA GLN A 89 -8.03 -9.85 -9.71
C GLN A 89 -7.31 -11.18 -9.89
N ASN A 90 -6.32 -11.25 -10.79
CA ASN A 90 -5.53 -12.46 -11.02
C ASN A 90 -4.79 -12.90 -9.76
N THR A 91 -4.19 -11.94 -9.04
CA THR A 91 -3.47 -12.20 -7.80
C THR A 91 -4.39 -12.74 -6.71
N LEU A 92 -5.59 -12.17 -6.55
CA LEU A 92 -6.54 -12.60 -5.52
C LEU A 92 -7.15 -13.97 -5.82
N VAL A 93 -7.43 -14.27 -7.09
CA VAL A 93 -7.93 -15.59 -7.52
C VAL A 93 -6.91 -16.69 -7.23
N ALA A 94 -5.62 -16.41 -7.40
CA ALA A 94 -4.54 -17.36 -7.14
C ALA A 94 -4.14 -17.45 -5.65
N ALA A 95 -4.50 -16.44 -4.85
CA ALA A 95 -4.10 -16.39 -3.45
C ALA A 95 -4.94 -17.32 -2.57
N PRO A 96 -4.35 -18.02 -1.59
CA PRO A 96 -5.12 -18.81 -0.64
C PRO A 96 -6.06 -17.93 0.18
N ALA A 97 -7.12 -18.52 0.72
CA ALA A 97 -7.99 -17.82 1.68
C ALA A 97 -7.17 -17.36 2.90
N ASP A 98 -7.35 -16.11 3.31
CA ASP A 98 -6.68 -15.54 4.48
C ASP A 98 -7.73 -14.91 5.41
N PRO A 99 -7.99 -15.50 6.59
CA PRO A 99 -8.93 -14.97 7.58
C PRO A 99 -8.61 -13.54 8.03
N ASN A 100 -7.34 -13.12 7.94
CA ASN A 100 -6.89 -11.80 8.37
C ASN A 100 -6.96 -10.75 7.25
N MET A 101 -7.38 -11.15 6.04
CA MET A 101 -7.52 -10.28 4.87
C MET A 101 -6.24 -9.46 4.58
N GLN A 102 -5.06 -10.08 4.71
CA GLN A 102 -3.81 -9.38 4.44
C GLN A 102 -3.64 -9.12 2.94
N PRO A 103 -3.10 -7.95 2.57
CA PRO A 103 -2.78 -7.65 1.18
C PRO A 103 -1.79 -8.68 0.62
N VAL A 104 -1.97 -9.01 -0.66
CA VAL A 104 -1.11 -9.97 -1.37
C VAL A 104 -0.24 -9.21 -2.36
N LYS A 105 1.05 -9.51 -2.41
CA LYS A 105 1.95 -8.85 -3.36
C LYS A 105 1.56 -9.19 -4.80
N ILE A 106 1.36 -8.16 -5.63
CA ILE A 106 1.16 -8.31 -7.07
C ILE A 106 2.54 -8.51 -7.71
N GLN A 107 2.65 -9.51 -8.57
CA GLN A 107 3.83 -9.75 -9.40
C GLN A 107 3.43 -9.57 -10.86
N PRO A 108 3.78 -8.43 -11.48
CA PRO A 108 3.54 -8.24 -12.91
C PRO A 108 4.27 -9.32 -13.72
N PRO A 109 3.67 -9.84 -14.81
CA PRO A 109 4.37 -10.69 -15.76
C PRO A 109 5.64 -10.01 -16.30
N GLU A 110 6.63 -10.81 -16.66
CA GLU A 110 7.86 -10.31 -17.27
C GLU A 110 7.55 -9.50 -18.54
N GLY A 111 8.20 -8.34 -18.69
CA GLY A 111 7.96 -7.41 -19.80
C GLY A 111 6.67 -6.58 -19.71
N MET A 112 5.80 -6.80 -18.72
CA MET A 112 4.62 -5.96 -18.53
C MET A 112 4.95 -4.67 -17.79
N GLU A 113 4.84 -3.55 -18.50
CA GLU A 113 4.93 -2.22 -17.91
C GLU A 113 3.59 -1.82 -17.29
N VAL A 114 3.53 -1.90 -15.96
CA VAL A 114 2.33 -1.55 -15.17
C VAL A 114 2.30 -0.06 -14.88
N ILE A 115 3.43 0.49 -14.40
CA ILE A 115 3.61 1.90 -14.12
C ILE A 115 4.24 2.55 -15.36
N PRO A 116 3.60 3.54 -15.99
CA PRO A 116 4.15 4.21 -17.18
C PRO A 116 5.51 4.86 -16.89
N ALA A 117 6.49 4.66 -17.77
CA ALA A 117 7.85 5.21 -17.62
C ALA A 117 7.88 6.74 -17.64
N ASP A 118 6.95 7.37 -18.36
CA ASP A 118 6.81 8.83 -18.45
C ASP A 118 5.87 9.40 -17.37
N LEU A 119 5.39 8.60 -16.42
CA LEU A 119 4.43 9.03 -15.39
C LEU A 119 4.90 10.28 -14.64
N ILE A 120 6.16 10.34 -14.21
CA ILE A 120 6.68 11.47 -13.43
C ILE A 120 6.88 12.71 -14.32
N GLN A 121 7.24 12.51 -15.59
CA GLN A 121 7.39 13.61 -16.53
C GLN A 121 6.04 14.26 -16.83
N ARG A 122 4.99 13.45 -16.95
CA ARG A 122 3.65 13.93 -17.27
C ARG A 122 2.86 14.36 -16.05
N ILE A 123 3.06 13.73 -14.89
CA ILE A 123 2.34 14.01 -13.64
C ILE A 123 3.37 14.13 -12.50
N PRO A 124 3.96 15.33 -12.31
CA PRO A 124 5.07 15.55 -11.37
C PRO A 124 4.74 15.25 -9.90
N GLU A 125 3.46 15.17 -9.53
CA GLU A 125 2.99 14.76 -8.20
C GLU A 125 3.57 13.40 -7.77
N PHE A 126 3.89 12.52 -8.72
CA PHE A 126 4.49 11.21 -8.45
C PHE A 126 6.00 11.23 -8.17
N LYS A 127 6.70 12.36 -8.34
CA LYS A 127 8.18 12.42 -8.26
C LYS A 127 8.76 11.84 -6.96
N ASP A 128 8.04 12.04 -5.85
CA ASP A 128 8.47 11.64 -4.50
C ASP A 128 7.96 10.24 -4.11
N TYR A 129 7.31 9.52 -5.02
CA TYR A 129 6.65 8.24 -4.77
C TYR A 129 7.30 7.07 -5.51
N THR A 130 8.45 7.28 -6.17
CA THR A 130 9.17 6.25 -6.93
C THR A 130 9.46 4.99 -6.11
N ASP A 131 9.75 5.15 -4.82
CA ASP A 131 10.00 4.04 -3.88
C ASP A 131 8.79 3.09 -3.72
N THR A 132 7.59 3.53 -4.11
CA THR A 132 6.37 2.71 -4.07
C THR A 132 6.25 1.77 -5.28
N PHE A 133 6.90 2.08 -6.41
CA PHE A 133 6.64 1.43 -7.70
C PHE A 133 7.08 -0.04 -7.72
N GLY A 134 8.05 -0.42 -6.90
CA GLY A 134 8.49 -1.81 -6.72
C GLY A 134 7.65 -2.63 -5.73
N ASN A 135 6.65 -2.01 -5.09
CA ASN A 135 5.86 -2.63 -4.03
C ASN A 135 4.36 -2.45 -4.28
N ILE A 136 3.83 -3.24 -5.21
CA ILE A 136 2.42 -3.25 -5.57
C ILE A 136 1.72 -4.39 -4.84
N VAL A 137 0.60 -4.11 -4.20
CA VAL A 137 -0.19 -5.09 -3.45
C VAL A 137 -1.67 -5.05 -3.86
N ALA A 138 -2.28 -6.21 -3.95
CA ALA A 138 -3.72 -6.39 -4.03
C ALA A 138 -4.29 -6.32 -2.61
N ASP A 139 -5.14 -5.34 -2.34
CA ASP A 139 -5.93 -5.34 -1.11
C ASP A 139 -6.95 -6.49 -1.17
N ARG A 140 -7.28 -7.15 -0.07
CA ARG A 140 -8.37 -8.16 -0.08
C ARG A 140 -9.73 -7.54 0.22
N ARG A 141 -9.74 -6.31 0.73
CA ARG A 141 -10.94 -5.59 1.15
C ARG A 141 -11.55 -4.78 0.02
#